data_AF-A0AAV4QQG1-F1
#
_entry.id   AF-A0AAV4QQG1-F1
#
_cell.length_a   1.000
_cell.length_b   1.000
_cell.length_c   1.000
_cell.angle_alpha   90.00
_cell.angle_beta   90.00
_cell.angle_gamma   90.00
#
_symmetry.space_group_name_H-M   'P 1'
#
loop_
_entity.id
_entity.type
_entity.pdbx_description
1 polymer ?
#
loop_
_entity_poly.entity_id
_entity_poly.type
_entity_poly.pdbx_seq_one_letter_code
_entity_poly.pdbx_strand_id
1 'polypeptide(L)'
;MKDLLSKFENYILEKWKVQLDELDEKLDQALFLKNQDDQVLLNFDSRISAVAQEIRYLKQIKKDNLLSEKAMNFDRKIPNLLLSQSLLACSVQWYSDLSQNLVEYEKKLISKQWDDLIILLEEGYSKIWTSEGLLSYAEKLYDLTKYVYETVMKAKKNILDVEKLIKRWNDVPIYVRETPSSLIELNDLKTPTYKKQLDLIKLTAGRMNDALKLFKSNPDSAEWKDYILCLESIIKEGLIDAIKCSLIYLQKNTDPNNKKIDPFYKIHMLLQQDIIFQPPLKEQDEQSLLIILNLF
;
A
#
# COMPACT_ATOMS: atom_id res chain seq x y z
N MET A 1 -7.91 11.66 64.09
CA MET A 1 -8.31 11.57 62.66
C MET A 1 -7.27 12.21 61.73
N LYS A 2 -6.84 13.46 61.94
CA LYS A 2 -5.73 14.09 61.19
C LYS A 2 -4.41 13.30 61.25
N ASP A 3 -4.11 12.71 62.40
CA ASP A 3 -2.85 12.00 62.65
C ASP A 3 -2.76 10.59 62.00
N LEU A 4 -3.91 10.00 61.66
CA LEU A 4 -4.00 8.75 60.89
C LEU A 4 -3.89 9.02 59.38
N LEU A 5 -4.47 10.13 58.93
CA LEU A 5 -4.37 10.58 57.55
C LEU A 5 -2.93 10.93 57.17
N SER A 6 -2.21 11.65 58.03
CA SER A 6 -0.79 11.98 57.79
C SER A 6 0.12 10.74 57.80
N LYS A 7 -0.13 9.76 58.67
CA LYS A 7 0.60 8.48 58.66
C LYS A 7 0.32 7.66 57.39
N PHE A 8 -0.92 7.67 56.92
CA PHE A 8 -1.29 6.99 55.68
C PHE A 8 -0.72 7.70 54.43
N GLU A 9 -0.70 9.03 54.41
CA GLU A 9 -0.03 9.82 53.36
C GLU A 9 1.48 9.50 53.31
N ASN A 10 2.16 9.43 54.45
CA ASN A 10 3.58 9.06 54.50
C ASN A 10 3.84 7.63 54.02
N TYR A 11 2.97 6.68 54.36
CA TYR A 11 3.07 5.30 53.87
C TYR A 11 2.94 5.21 52.33
N ILE A 12 2.02 5.97 51.74
CA ILE A 12 1.88 6.04 50.27
C ILE A 12 3.14 6.63 49.65
N LEU A 13 3.72 7.69 50.24
CA LEU A 13 4.93 8.33 49.74
C LEU A 13 6.16 7.41 49.80
N GLU A 14 6.31 6.60 50.85
CA GLU A 14 7.39 5.61 50.91
C GLU A 14 7.21 4.50 49.87
N LYS A 15 5.98 3.99 49.70
CA LYS A 15 5.68 3.02 48.66
C LYS A 15 5.98 3.56 47.26
N TRP A 16 5.66 4.84 47.01
CA TRP A 16 5.96 5.51 45.75
C TRP A 16 7.46 5.67 45.50
N LYS A 17 8.26 5.93 46.53
CA LYS A 17 9.73 6.00 46.39
C LYS A 17 10.31 4.65 45.94
N VAL A 18 9.86 3.56 46.56
CA VAL A 18 10.28 2.20 46.15
C VAL A 18 9.85 1.90 44.72
N GLN A 19 8.62 2.27 44.34
CA GLN A 19 8.14 2.11 42.96
C GLN A 19 8.94 2.96 41.96
N LEU A 20 9.36 4.17 42.31
CA LEU A 20 10.21 5.00 41.46
C LEU A 20 11.61 4.39 41.29
N ASP A 21 12.21 3.84 42.36
CA ASP A 21 13.52 3.19 42.30
C ASP A 21 13.45 1.91 41.42
N GLU A 22 12.39 1.10 41.54
CA GLU A 22 12.15 -0.06 40.64
C GLU A 22 11.94 0.35 39.16
N LEU A 23 11.41 1.55 38.90
CA LEU A 23 11.18 2.05 37.55
C LEU A 23 12.46 2.61 36.94
N ASP A 24 13.32 3.26 37.73
CA ASP A 24 14.64 3.71 37.30
C ASP A 24 15.50 2.51 36.85
N GLU A 25 15.48 1.38 37.59
CA GLU A 25 16.18 0.15 37.17
C GLU A 25 15.67 -0.41 35.84
N LYS A 26 14.37 -0.23 35.54
CA LYS A 26 13.78 -0.66 34.26
C LYS A 26 14.05 0.31 33.12
N LEU A 27 14.22 1.58 33.44
CA LEU A 27 14.67 2.58 32.47
C LEU A 27 16.13 2.37 32.06
N ASP A 28 16.93 1.69 32.88
CA ASP A 28 18.30 1.29 32.54
C ASP A 28 18.39 0.04 31.63
N GLN A 29 17.24 -0.50 31.19
CA GLN A 29 17.19 -1.62 30.24
C GLN A 29 17.24 -1.16 28.78
N ALA A 30 17.69 -2.06 27.90
CA ALA A 30 17.75 -1.83 26.46
C ALA A 30 16.36 -1.48 25.89
N LEU A 31 16.34 -0.61 24.86
CA LEU A 31 15.12 -0.13 24.21
C LEU A 31 14.35 -1.24 23.48
N PHE A 32 15.08 -2.18 22.86
CA PHE A 32 14.51 -3.22 22.02
C PHE A 32 14.92 -4.61 22.49
N LEU A 33 13.98 -5.55 22.42
CA LEU A 33 14.23 -6.98 22.59
C LEU A 33 14.14 -7.66 21.22
N LYS A 34 15.09 -8.56 20.92
CA LYS A 34 14.95 -9.50 19.80
C LYS A 34 14.22 -10.74 20.31
N ASN A 35 13.06 -11.04 19.74
CA ASN A 35 12.43 -12.36 19.91
C ASN A 35 13.11 -13.41 19.03
N GLN A 36 12.85 -14.69 19.31
CA GLN A 36 13.40 -15.84 18.57
C GLN A 36 13.01 -15.86 17.08
N ASP A 37 12.01 -15.08 16.67
CA ASP A 37 11.50 -14.95 15.29
C ASP A 37 11.96 -13.64 14.58
N ASP A 38 13.06 -13.02 15.01
CA ASP A 38 13.58 -11.74 14.47
C ASP A 38 12.61 -10.54 14.60
N GLN A 39 11.53 -10.69 15.37
CA GLN A 39 10.61 -9.59 15.68
C GLN A 39 11.24 -8.66 16.72
N VAL A 40 11.27 -7.38 16.38
CA VAL A 40 11.67 -6.31 17.30
C VAL A 40 10.50 -6.00 18.22
N LEU A 41 10.70 -6.11 19.52
CA LEU A 41 9.71 -5.68 20.51
C LEU A 41 10.25 -4.49 21.30
N LEU A 42 9.39 -3.51 21.56
CA LEU A 42 9.73 -2.37 22.40
C LEU A 42 9.69 -2.79 23.89
N ASN A 43 10.82 -2.66 24.58
CA ASN A 43 10.91 -2.97 26.01
C ASN A 43 10.46 -1.78 26.84
N PHE A 44 9.14 -1.59 26.98
CA PHE A 44 8.58 -0.51 27.78
C PHE A 44 7.64 -1.02 28.86
N ASP A 45 7.89 -0.62 30.11
CA ASP A 45 7.03 -0.98 31.23
C ASP A 45 5.82 -0.03 31.33
N SER A 46 4.61 -0.59 31.18
CA SER A 46 3.35 0.16 31.30
C SER A 46 3.17 0.88 32.65
N ARG A 47 3.90 0.45 33.69
CA ARG A 47 3.89 1.10 35.00
C ARG A 47 4.45 2.53 34.96
N ILE A 48 5.34 2.84 34.02
CA ILE A 48 5.89 4.20 33.82
C ILE A 48 4.77 5.18 33.42
N SER A 49 3.89 4.77 32.52
CA SER A 49 2.73 5.58 32.10
C SER A 49 1.70 5.75 33.22
N ALA A 50 1.51 4.72 34.06
CA ALA A 50 0.64 4.80 35.22
C ALA A 50 1.15 5.82 36.25
N VAL A 51 2.45 5.75 36.60
CA VAL A 51 3.08 6.70 37.53
C VAL A 51 3.09 8.12 36.97
N ALA A 52 3.33 8.30 35.66
CA ALA A 52 3.21 9.59 35.00
C ALA A 52 1.79 10.20 35.14
N GLN A 53 0.76 9.36 35.02
CA GLN A 53 -0.62 9.78 35.16
C GLN A 53 -0.98 10.09 36.62
N GLU A 54 -0.47 9.32 37.58
CA GLU A 54 -0.61 9.59 39.02
C GLU A 54 0.02 10.93 39.42
N ILE A 55 1.24 11.22 38.94
CA ILE A 55 1.90 12.52 39.18
C ILE A 55 1.10 13.68 38.57
N ARG A 56 0.55 13.50 37.37
CA ARG A 56 -0.31 14.49 36.72
C ARG A 56 -1.58 14.76 37.52
N TYR A 57 -2.19 13.71 38.10
CA TYR A 57 -3.36 13.88 38.96
C TYR A 57 -3.04 14.61 40.26
N LEU A 58 -1.90 14.33 40.91
CA LEU A 58 -1.48 15.04 42.12
C LEU A 58 -1.28 16.55 41.89
N LYS A 59 -0.71 16.90 40.74
CA LYS A 59 -0.60 18.30 40.27
C LYS A 59 -1.94 18.97 40.09
N GLN A 60 -2.88 18.28 39.45
CA GLN A 60 -4.21 18.80 39.21
C GLN A 60 -5.00 19.05 40.51
N ILE A 61 -4.74 18.24 41.54
CA ILE A 61 -5.33 18.36 42.88
C ILE A 61 -4.62 19.44 43.73
N LYS A 62 -3.57 20.11 43.21
CA LYS A 62 -2.74 21.11 43.91
C LYS A 62 -2.10 20.56 45.19
N LYS A 63 -1.75 19.27 45.19
CA LYS A 63 -0.99 18.60 46.27
C LYS A 63 0.48 18.41 45.88
N ASP A 64 1.05 19.35 45.13
CA ASP A 64 2.45 19.31 44.66
C ASP A 64 3.48 19.25 45.78
N ASN A 65 3.13 19.77 46.96
CA ASN A 65 3.97 19.78 48.14
C ASN A 65 4.30 18.37 48.68
N LEU A 66 3.58 17.34 48.20
CA LEU A 66 3.80 15.94 48.56
C LEU A 66 4.78 15.24 47.61
N LEU A 67 5.15 15.85 46.48
CA LEU A 67 6.09 15.26 45.53
C LEU A 67 7.52 15.35 46.09
N SER A 68 8.20 14.21 46.17
CA SER A 68 9.63 14.17 46.47
C SER A 68 10.44 14.80 45.33
N GLU A 69 11.63 15.35 45.61
CA GLU A 69 12.55 15.87 44.59
C GLU A 69 12.83 14.85 43.47
N LYS A 70 12.93 13.55 43.81
CA LYS A 70 13.03 12.45 42.83
C LYS A 70 11.82 12.41 41.88
N ALA A 71 10.61 12.52 42.40
CA ALA A 71 9.37 12.51 41.61
C ALA A 71 9.25 13.76 40.71
N MET A 72 9.72 14.92 41.16
CA MET A 72 9.78 16.13 40.34
C MET A 72 10.80 16.03 39.21
N ASN A 73 11.96 15.40 39.45
CA ASN A 73 12.96 15.14 38.41
C ASN A 73 12.47 14.10 37.39
N PHE A 74 11.76 13.07 37.85
CA PHE A 74 11.11 12.07 37.00
C PHE A 74 10.04 12.71 36.11
N ASP A 75 9.18 13.54 36.68
CA ASP A 75 8.13 14.28 35.96
C ASP A 75 8.66 15.21 34.87
N ARG A 76 9.85 15.81 35.04
CA ARG A 76 10.49 16.60 33.98
C ARG A 76 10.93 15.75 32.79
N LYS A 77 11.26 14.47 33.01
CA LYS A 77 11.72 13.54 31.97
C LYS A 77 10.58 12.77 31.30
N ILE A 78 9.47 12.55 32.03
CA ILE A 78 8.29 11.80 31.57
C ILE A 78 7.76 12.22 30.19
N PRO A 79 7.56 13.52 29.86
CA PRO A 79 6.96 13.90 28.58
C PRO A 79 7.78 13.45 27.38
N ASN A 80 9.10 13.67 27.43
CA ASN A 80 10.02 13.26 26.38
C ASN A 80 10.10 11.73 26.27
N LEU A 81 10.01 11.04 27.40
CA LEU A 81 10.10 9.59 27.48
C LEU A 81 8.84 8.92 26.93
N LEU A 82 7.65 9.42 27.28
CA LEU A 82 6.38 8.96 26.71
C LEU A 82 6.26 9.28 25.23
N LEU A 83 6.74 10.46 24.79
CA LEU A 83 6.75 10.79 23.37
C LEU A 83 7.69 9.85 22.59
N SER A 84 8.92 9.65 23.09
CA SER A 84 9.86 8.69 22.50
C SER A 84 9.28 7.28 22.46
N GLN A 85 8.62 6.84 23.54
CA GLN A 85 7.93 5.55 23.60
C GLN A 85 6.85 5.42 22.52
N SER A 86 6.02 6.45 22.33
CA SER A 86 4.97 6.44 21.30
C SER A 86 5.54 6.37 19.88
N LEU A 87 6.62 7.10 19.59
CA LEU A 87 7.28 7.12 18.29
C LEU A 87 7.95 5.77 17.99
N LEU A 88 8.66 5.21 18.98
CA LEU A 88 9.32 3.92 18.86
C LEU A 88 8.29 2.78 18.73
N ALA A 89 7.17 2.84 19.46
CA ALA A 89 6.09 1.84 19.34
C ALA A 89 5.49 1.81 17.93
N CYS A 90 5.19 2.98 17.35
CA CYS A 90 4.72 3.09 15.97
C CYS A 90 5.77 2.55 14.98
N SER A 91 7.04 2.90 15.18
CA SER A 91 8.14 2.47 14.30
C SER A 91 8.32 0.95 14.33
N VAL A 92 8.28 0.34 15.51
CA VAL A 92 8.35 -1.12 15.68
C VAL A 92 7.16 -1.82 15.02
N GLN A 93 5.94 -1.29 15.21
CA GLN A 93 4.76 -1.85 14.59
C GLN A 93 4.85 -1.80 13.06
N TRP A 94 5.25 -0.66 12.49
CA TRP A 94 5.44 -0.53 11.04
C TRP A 94 6.57 -1.41 10.50
N TYR A 95 7.67 -1.53 11.23
CA TYR A 95 8.76 -2.43 10.87
C TYR A 95 8.29 -3.89 10.84
N SER A 96 7.57 -4.33 11.87
CA SER A 96 7.03 -5.69 11.93
C SER A 96 6.07 -5.95 10.77
N ASP A 97 5.17 -5.00 10.48
CA ASP A 97 4.23 -5.10 9.37
C ASP A 97 4.95 -5.20 8.03
N LEU A 98 5.94 -4.33 7.79
CA LEU A 98 6.77 -4.38 6.59
C LEU A 98 7.55 -5.69 6.49
N SER A 99 8.13 -6.18 7.58
CA SER A 99 8.90 -7.42 7.58
C SER A 99 8.06 -8.65 7.20
N GLN A 100 6.78 -8.67 7.58
CA GLN A 100 5.85 -9.76 7.30
C GLN A 100 5.20 -9.65 5.92
N ASN A 101 4.90 -8.43 5.47
CA ASN A 101 4.09 -8.19 4.28
C ASN A 101 4.89 -7.78 3.03
N LEU A 102 6.18 -7.47 3.13
CA LEU A 102 7.01 -7.17 1.96
C LEU A 102 7.41 -8.45 1.22
N VAL A 103 7.14 -8.48 -0.08
CA VAL A 103 7.65 -9.56 -0.95
C VAL A 103 9.14 -9.30 -1.25
N GLU A 104 9.92 -10.35 -1.47
CA GLU A 104 11.39 -10.24 -1.67
C GLU A 104 11.79 -9.23 -2.75
N TYR A 105 11.05 -9.15 -3.86
CA TYR A 105 11.34 -8.16 -4.91
C TYR A 105 11.01 -6.72 -4.49
N GLU A 106 9.97 -6.48 -3.68
CA GLU A 106 9.65 -5.15 -3.13
C GLU A 106 10.70 -4.71 -2.11
N LYS A 107 11.20 -5.66 -1.31
CA LYS A 107 12.26 -5.44 -0.33
C LYS A 107 13.57 -5.05 -1.01
N LYS A 108 13.89 -5.69 -2.14
CA LYS A 108 15.04 -5.37 -2.99
C LYS A 108 14.98 -3.95 -3.57
N LEU A 109 13.79 -3.48 -3.98
CA LEU A 109 13.61 -2.11 -4.49
C LEU A 109 13.89 -1.01 -3.46
N ILE A 110 13.68 -1.32 -2.18
CA ILE A 110 13.85 -0.41 -1.04
C ILE A 110 15.11 -0.79 -0.23
N SER A 111 15.97 -1.65 -0.77
CA SER A 111 17.16 -2.17 -0.09
C SER A 111 17.97 -1.07 0.60
N LYS A 112 18.24 0.05 -0.08
CA LYS A 112 18.98 1.17 0.51
C LYS A 112 18.31 1.74 1.77
N GLN A 113 17.02 2.09 1.69
CA GLN A 113 16.30 2.65 2.84
C GLN A 113 16.02 1.60 3.92
N TRP A 114 15.92 0.33 3.52
CA TRP A 114 15.79 -0.80 4.42
C TRP A 114 17.09 -1.06 5.20
N ASP A 115 18.24 -0.94 4.54
CA ASP A 115 19.56 -1.03 5.16
C ASP A 115 19.77 0.13 6.14
N ASP A 116 19.40 1.36 5.75
CA ASP A 116 19.43 2.53 6.66
C ASP A 116 18.54 2.30 7.90
N LEU A 117 17.37 1.67 7.72
CA LEU A 117 16.50 1.29 8.84
C LEU A 117 17.14 0.23 9.73
N ILE A 118 17.78 -0.79 9.15
CA ILE A 118 18.49 -1.83 9.91
C ILE A 118 19.62 -1.19 10.72
N ILE A 119 20.42 -0.31 10.13
CA ILE A 119 21.51 0.38 10.82
C ILE A 119 20.95 1.20 12.00
N LEU A 120 19.87 1.95 11.80
CA LEU A 120 19.24 2.70 12.89
C LEU A 120 18.66 1.78 13.97
N LEU A 121 18.10 0.63 13.62
CA LEU A 121 17.63 -0.37 14.59
C LEU A 121 18.81 -0.99 15.37
N GLU A 122 19.92 -1.26 14.68
CA GLU A 122 21.18 -1.74 15.28
C GLU A 122 21.74 -0.75 16.32
N GLU A 123 21.78 0.54 15.98
CA GLU A 123 22.11 1.59 16.94
C GLU A 123 21.16 1.59 18.15
N GLY A 124 19.89 1.27 17.93
CA GLY A 124 18.85 1.20 18.95
C GLY A 124 19.06 0.09 19.99
N TYR A 125 19.60 -1.06 19.59
CA TYR A 125 19.89 -2.16 20.54
C TYR A 125 20.97 -1.81 21.55
N SER A 126 21.87 -0.88 21.20
CA SER A 126 22.92 -0.40 22.11
C SER A 126 22.47 0.72 23.05
N LYS A 127 21.27 1.27 22.84
CA LYS A 127 20.72 2.41 23.59
C LYS A 127 19.77 1.96 24.70
N ILE A 128 19.66 2.85 25.68
CA ILE A 128 18.91 2.69 26.94
C ILE A 128 17.90 3.83 27.06
N TRP A 129 16.80 3.67 27.80
CA TRP A 129 15.79 4.75 27.98
C TRP A 129 16.33 6.00 28.67
N THR A 130 17.45 5.88 29.38
CA THR A 130 18.16 7.00 30.03
C THR A 130 19.17 7.71 29.13
N SER A 131 19.37 7.25 27.89
CA SER A 131 20.37 7.82 26.98
C SER A 131 20.07 9.28 26.58
N GLU A 132 21.11 10.11 26.55
CA GLU A 132 21.02 11.48 26.04
C GLU A 132 20.67 11.47 24.55
N GLY A 133 19.72 12.32 24.14
CA GLY A 133 19.30 12.41 22.75
C GLY A 133 18.37 11.29 22.26
N LEU A 134 17.81 10.48 23.17
CA LEU A 134 16.82 9.44 22.83
C LEU A 134 15.68 9.97 21.96
N LEU A 135 15.16 11.16 22.30
CA LEU A 135 14.07 11.79 21.56
C LEU A 135 14.44 12.04 20.09
N SER A 136 15.63 12.61 19.84
CA SER A 136 16.09 12.88 18.47
C SER A 136 16.31 11.58 17.68
N TYR A 137 16.78 10.53 18.35
CA TYR A 137 16.88 9.21 17.73
C TYR A 137 15.49 8.62 17.41
N ALA A 138 14.54 8.70 18.35
CA ALA A 138 13.18 8.21 18.16
C ALA A 138 12.47 8.95 17.01
N GLU A 139 12.65 10.26 16.90
CA GLU A 139 12.16 11.07 15.78
C GLU A 139 12.79 10.63 14.45
N LYS A 140 14.11 10.45 14.38
CA LYS A 140 14.79 9.97 13.16
C LYS A 140 14.30 8.59 12.72
N LEU A 141 14.21 7.64 13.65
CA LEU A 141 13.72 6.30 13.36
C LEU A 141 12.27 6.35 12.89
N TYR A 142 11.43 7.15 13.55
CA TYR A 142 10.04 7.34 13.18
C TYR A 142 9.89 7.95 11.80
N ASP A 143 10.60 9.03 11.49
CA ASP A 143 10.51 9.70 10.20
C ASP A 143 10.96 8.79 9.06
N LEU A 144 12.06 8.04 9.24
CA LEU A 144 12.52 7.08 8.23
C LEU A 144 11.54 5.91 8.07
N THR A 145 11.09 5.32 9.18
CA THR A 145 10.15 4.18 9.13
C THR A 145 8.83 4.59 8.52
N LYS A 146 8.31 5.77 8.90
CA LYS A 146 7.10 6.35 8.31
C LYS A 146 7.26 6.60 6.82
N TYR A 147 8.39 7.17 6.41
CA TYR A 147 8.67 7.43 5.00
C TYR A 147 8.66 6.13 4.18
N VAL A 148 9.34 5.09 4.66
CA VAL A 148 9.38 3.77 4.00
C VAL A 148 7.99 3.15 3.97
N TYR A 149 7.31 3.10 5.12
CA TYR A 149 5.97 2.52 5.24
C TYR A 149 4.94 3.21 4.33
N GLU A 150 4.88 4.55 4.35
CA GLU A 150 3.98 5.29 3.48
C GLU A 150 4.30 5.09 2.00
N THR A 151 5.57 5.00 1.63
CA THR A 151 5.98 4.78 0.23
C THR A 151 5.54 3.40 -0.25
N VAL A 152 5.78 2.36 0.54
CA VAL A 152 5.34 0.98 0.24
C VAL A 152 3.82 0.91 0.14
N MET A 153 3.10 1.44 1.13
CA MET A 153 1.64 1.35 1.17
C MET A 153 0.98 2.13 0.02
N LYS A 154 1.52 3.32 -0.32
CA LYS A 154 1.06 4.08 -1.49
C LYS A 154 1.33 3.31 -2.79
N ALA A 155 2.50 2.70 -2.93
CA ALA A 155 2.81 1.88 -4.10
C ALA A 155 1.89 0.68 -4.24
N LYS A 156 1.72 -0.12 -3.18
CA LYS A 156 0.79 -1.27 -3.17
C LYS A 156 -0.63 -0.86 -3.51
N LYS A 157 -1.11 0.24 -2.93
CA LYS A 157 -2.43 0.78 -3.26
C LYS A 157 -2.55 1.14 -4.73
N ASN A 158 -1.54 1.79 -5.31
CA ASN A 158 -1.57 2.15 -6.73
C ASN A 158 -1.57 0.91 -7.64
N ILE A 159 -0.81 -0.15 -7.30
CA ILE A 159 -0.82 -1.42 -8.05
C ILE A 159 -2.21 -2.05 -7.97
N LEU A 160 -2.81 -2.13 -6.78
CA LEU A 160 -4.17 -2.66 -6.61
C LEU A 160 -5.20 -1.86 -7.41
N ASP A 161 -5.04 -0.55 -7.50
CA ASP A 161 -5.91 0.30 -8.31
C ASP A 161 -5.68 0.09 -9.82
N VAL A 162 -4.44 -0.13 -10.25
CA VAL A 162 -4.11 -0.55 -11.63
C VAL A 162 -4.76 -1.90 -11.95
N GLU A 163 -4.65 -2.91 -11.08
CA GLU A 163 -5.29 -4.21 -11.27
C GLU A 163 -6.81 -4.10 -11.39
N LYS A 164 -7.45 -3.25 -10.57
CA LYS A 164 -8.90 -2.97 -10.69
C LYS A 164 -9.24 -2.32 -12.02
N LEU A 165 -8.42 -1.40 -12.52
CA LEU A 165 -8.63 -0.76 -13.82
C LEU A 165 -8.45 -1.77 -14.96
N ILE A 166 -7.46 -2.66 -14.87
CA ILE A 166 -7.23 -3.74 -15.83
C ILE A 166 -8.43 -4.69 -15.89
N LYS A 167 -8.98 -5.08 -14.73
CA LYS A 167 -10.20 -5.92 -14.69
C LYS A 167 -11.38 -5.29 -15.42
N ARG A 168 -11.49 -3.95 -15.39
CA ARG A 168 -12.54 -3.21 -16.12
C ARG A 168 -12.38 -3.24 -17.64
N TRP A 169 -11.19 -3.58 -18.16
CA TRP A 169 -11.00 -3.77 -19.60
C TRP A 169 -11.86 -4.93 -20.13
N ASN A 170 -12.20 -5.88 -19.26
CA ASN A 170 -12.98 -7.07 -19.60
C ASN A 170 -14.50 -6.86 -19.48
N ASP A 171 -14.97 -5.76 -18.89
CA ASP A 171 -16.40 -5.54 -18.62
C ASP A 171 -17.21 -5.38 -19.92
N VAL A 172 -16.59 -4.80 -20.94
CA VAL A 172 -17.22 -4.54 -22.23
C VAL A 172 -16.24 -4.92 -23.34
N PRO A 173 -16.67 -5.64 -24.40
CA PRO A 173 -15.87 -5.85 -25.60
C PRO A 173 -15.40 -4.55 -26.25
N ILE A 174 -14.27 -4.61 -26.97
CA ILE A 174 -13.70 -3.44 -27.67
C ILE A 174 -14.68 -2.88 -28.71
N TYR A 175 -15.33 -3.79 -29.45
CA TYR A 175 -16.27 -3.47 -30.51
C TYR A 175 -17.62 -4.11 -30.21
N VAL A 176 -18.65 -3.27 -30.13
CA VAL A 176 -20.03 -3.66 -29.79
C VAL A 176 -20.96 -2.92 -30.76
N ARG A 177 -22.08 -3.55 -31.09
CA ARG A 177 -23.19 -2.90 -31.80
C ARG A 177 -23.76 -1.75 -30.98
N GLU A 178 -24.24 -0.70 -31.64
CA GLU A 178 -24.90 0.42 -30.95
C GLU A 178 -26.17 -0.05 -30.21
N THR A 179 -26.92 -0.96 -30.82
CA THR A 179 -28.11 -1.60 -30.21
C THR A 179 -28.10 -3.11 -30.49
N PRO A 180 -28.82 -3.93 -29.69
CA PRO A 180 -28.92 -5.37 -29.92
C PRO A 180 -29.46 -5.75 -31.31
N SER A 181 -30.24 -4.86 -31.92
CA SER A 181 -30.87 -5.04 -33.23
C SER A 181 -30.14 -4.35 -34.39
N SER A 182 -29.11 -3.53 -34.12
CA SER A 182 -28.34 -2.89 -35.19
C SER A 182 -27.33 -3.86 -35.80
N LEU A 183 -26.81 -3.51 -36.96
CA LEU A 183 -25.63 -4.17 -37.52
C LEU A 183 -24.37 -3.67 -36.79
N ILE A 184 -23.30 -4.45 -36.81
CA ILE A 184 -21.99 -3.96 -36.42
C ILE A 184 -21.43 -3.06 -37.52
N GLU A 185 -21.00 -1.86 -37.14
CA GLU A 185 -20.32 -0.94 -38.04
C GLU A 185 -18.83 -1.25 -38.03
N LEU A 186 -18.33 -1.82 -39.13
CA LEU A 186 -16.91 -2.13 -39.31
C LEU A 186 -16.15 -1.04 -40.09
N ASN A 187 -16.87 -0.05 -40.64
CA ASN A 187 -16.28 1.03 -41.43
C ASN A 187 -15.59 2.09 -40.57
N ASP A 188 -16.07 2.33 -39.34
CA ASP A 188 -15.40 3.19 -38.36
C ASP A 188 -15.02 2.37 -37.12
N LEU A 189 -13.74 2.04 -37.02
CA LEU A 189 -13.19 1.35 -35.87
C LEU A 189 -13.00 2.28 -34.64
N LYS A 190 -13.31 3.58 -34.74
CA LYS A 190 -13.19 4.57 -33.65
C LYS A 190 -14.54 4.87 -33.00
N THR A 191 -15.30 3.82 -32.73
CA THR A 191 -16.56 3.88 -31.98
C THR A 191 -16.40 4.57 -30.61
N PRO A 192 -17.48 5.13 -30.03
CA PRO A 192 -17.42 5.72 -28.69
C PRO A 192 -16.98 4.70 -27.62
N THR A 193 -17.29 3.41 -27.79
CA THR A 193 -16.82 2.34 -26.91
C THR A 193 -15.31 2.13 -27.02
N TYR A 194 -14.76 2.11 -28.23
CA TYR A 194 -13.32 2.04 -28.46
C TYR A 194 -12.59 3.23 -27.80
N LYS A 195 -13.10 4.45 -27.98
CA LYS A 195 -12.53 5.65 -27.35
C LYS A 195 -12.54 5.56 -25.81
N LYS A 196 -13.65 5.11 -25.22
CA LYS A 196 -13.76 4.91 -23.76
C LYS A 196 -12.73 3.91 -23.23
N GLN A 197 -12.52 2.80 -23.95
CA GLN A 197 -11.51 1.82 -23.55
C GLN A 197 -10.09 2.38 -23.70
N LEU A 198 -9.82 3.11 -24.78
CA LEU A 198 -8.53 3.75 -25.00
C LEU A 198 -8.23 4.80 -23.91
N ASP A 199 -9.23 5.56 -23.47
CA ASP A 199 -9.11 6.48 -22.34
C ASP A 199 -8.88 5.74 -21.01
N LEU A 200 -9.52 4.59 -20.81
CA LEU A 200 -9.29 3.72 -19.65
C LEU A 200 -7.87 3.13 -19.63
N ILE A 201 -7.35 2.70 -20.78
CA ILE A 201 -5.96 2.24 -20.92
C ILE A 201 -4.99 3.38 -20.63
N LYS A 202 -5.22 4.59 -21.17
CA LYS A 202 -4.41 5.77 -20.87
C LYS A 202 -4.43 6.13 -19.38
N LEU A 203 -5.60 6.06 -18.74
CA LEU A 203 -5.72 6.29 -17.30
C LEU A 203 -4.91 5.25 -16.51
N THR A 204 -4.99 3.98 -16.91
CA THR A 204 -4.23 2.88 -16.28
C THR A 204 -2.72 3.10 -16.42
N ALA A 205 -2.26 3.49 -17.62
CA ALA A 205 -0.85 3.84 -17.85
C ALA A 205 -0.40 5.04 -17.01
N GLY A 206 -1.26 6.06 -16.85
CA GLY A 206 -0.99 7.19 -15.96
C GLY A 206 -0.82 6.76 -14.50
N ARG A 207 -1.74 5.94 -13.98
CA ARG A 207 -1.68 5.41 -12.61
C ARG A 207 -0.47 4.51 -12.38
N MET A 208 -0.11 3.70 -13.37
CA MET A 208 1.11 2.88 -13.33
C MET A 208 2.35 3.77 -13.24
N ASN A 209 2.46 4.80 -14.08
CA ASN A 209 3.57 5.75 -14.02
C ASN A 209 3.65 6.48 -12.67
N ASP A 210 2.51 6.83 -12.06
CA ASP A 210 2.48 7.42 -10.72
C ASP A 210 2.98 6.44 -9.66
N ALA A 211 2.63 5.15 -9.76
CA ALA A 211 3.16 4.10 -8.88
C ALA A 211 4.69 3.96 -9.02
N LEU A 212 5.19 3.95 -10.26
CA LEU A 212 6.61 3.81 -10.55
C LEU A 212 7.44 5.00 -10.03
N LYS A 213 6.90 6.22 -10.11
CA LYS A 213 7.58 7.42 -9.58
C LYS A 213 7.78 7.40 -8.07
N LEU A 214 6.97 6.65 -7.31
CA LEU A 214 7.06 6.62 -5.85
C LEU A 214 8.31 5.92 -5.34
N PHE A 215 8.77 4.87 -6.02
CA PHE A 215 9.91 4.08 -5.57
C PHE A 215 11.24 4.80 -5.72
N LYS A 216 11.34 5.84 -6.57
CA LYS A 216 12.57 6.62 -6.84
C LYS A 216 13.81 5.72 -7.06
N SER A 217 13.61 4.50 -7.54
CA SER A 217 14.67 3.51 -7.73
C SER A 217 15.47 3.81 -9.00
N ASN A 218 16.70 3.29 -9.06
CA ASN A 218 17.54 3.44 -10.25
C ASN A 218 16.94 2.61 -11.40
N PRO A 219 16.57 3.21 -12.54
CA PRO A 219 15.96 2.50 -13.67
C PRO A 219 16.87 1.40 -14.27
N ASP A 220 18.17 1.46 -14.03
CA ASP A 220 19.13 0.47 -14.55
C ASP A 220 19.35 -0.73 -13.61
N SER A 221 18.77 -0.72 -12.41
CA SER A 221 18.96 -1.80 -11.44
C SER A 221 18.23 -3.08 -11.87
N ALA A 222 18.79 -4.24 -11.52
CA ALA A 222 18.20 -5.53 -11.85
C ALA A 222 16.85 -5.73 -11.14
N GLU A 223 16.77 -5.27 -9.90
CA GLU A 223 15.58 -5.30 -9.05
C GLU A 223 14.43 -4.48 -9.64
N TRP A 224 14.76 -3.33 -10.23
CA TRP A 224 13.78 -2.50 -10.95
C TRP A 224 13.24 -3.20 -12.19
N LYS A 225 14.11 -3.86 -12.95
CA LYS A 225 13.71 -4.62 -14.15
C LYS A 225 12.81 -5.80 -13.80
N ASP A 226 13.14 -6.56 -12.76
CA ASP A 226 12.31 -7.67 -12.28
C ASP A 226 10.91 -7.19 -11.87
N TYR A 227 10.83 -6.04 -11.21
CA TYR A 227 9.56 -5.43 -10.82
C TYR A 227 8.74 -4.96 -12.03
N ILE A 228 9.37 -4.33 -13.02
CA ILE A 228 8.71 -3.95 -14.28
C ILE A 228 8.20 -5.18 -15.02
N LEU A 229 8.98 -6.26 -15.09
CA LEU A 229 8.56 -7.52 -15.73
C LEU A 229 7.32 -8.13 -15.07
N CYS A 230 7.23 -8.06 -13.73
CA CYS A 230 6.05 -8.50 -13.00
C CYS A 230 4.81 -7.66 -13.40
N LEU A 231 4.96 -6.33 -13.42
CA LEU A 231 3.89 -5.42 -13.82
C LEU A 231 3.47 -5.59 -15.29
N GLU A 232 4.43 -5.85 -16.19
CA GLU A 232 4.16 -6.17 -17.59
C GLU A 232 3.34 -7.45 -17.74
N SER A 233 3.60 -8.46 -16.90
CA SER A 233 2.80 -9.70 -16.89
C SER A 233 1.33 -9.40 -16.56
N ILE A 234 1.06 -8.56 -15.55
CA ILE A 234 -0.30 -8.16 -15.17
C ILE A 234 -1.01 -7.45 -16.34
N ILE A 235 -0.32 -6.51 -16.99
CA ILE A 235 -0.87 -5.79 -18.16
C ILE A 235 -1.14 -6.77 -19.31
N LYS A 236 -0.20 -7.66 -19.59
CA LYS A 236 -0.30 -8.65 -20.68
C LYS A 236 -1.51 -9.56 -20.48
N GLU A 237 -1.68 -10.11 -19.28
CA GLU A 237 -2.84 -10.92 -18.93
C GLU A 237 -4.14 -10.13 -19.10
N GLY A 238 -4.16 -8.88 -18.62
CA GLY A 238 -5.28 -7.96 -18.81
C GLY A 238 -5.67 -7.73 -20.27
N LEU A 239 -4.69 -7.51 -21.15
CA LEU A 239 -4.92 -7.33 -22.59
C LEU A 239 -5.43 -8.63 -23.24
N ILE A 240 -4.86 -9.78 -22.88
CA ILE A 240 -5.31 -11.09 -23.36
C ILE A 240 -6.78 -11.31 -22.97
N ASP A 241 -7.15 -11.02 -21.74
CA ASP A 241 -8.53 -11.18 -21.29
C ASP A 241 -9.49 -10.20 -22.00
N ALA A 242 -9.05 -8.98 -22.31
CA ALA A 242 -9.87 -8.00 -23.03
C ALA A 242 -10.12 -8.43 -24.49
N ILE A 243 -9.08 -8.96 -25.14
CA ILE A 243 -9.19 -9.57 -26.47
C ILE A 243 -10.12 -10.77 -26.41
N LYS A 244 -9.93 -11.66 -25.42
CA LYS A 244 -10.78 -12.84 -25.21
C LYS A 244 -12.24 -12.48 -24.99
N CYS A 245 -12.53 -11.44 -24.19
CA CYS A 245 -13.89 -10.92 -24.00
C CYS A 245 -14.51 -10.51 -25.35
N SER A 246 -13.73 -9.82 -26.18
CA SER A 246 -14.16 -9.36 -27.50
C SER A 246 -14.41 -10.51 -28.48
N LEU A 247 -13.52 -11.51 -28.50
CA LEU A 247 -13.67 -12.71 -29.32
C LEU A 247 -14.89 -13.54 -28.87
N ILE A 248 -15.12 -13.67 -27.56
CA ILE A 248 -16.31 -14.33 -27.03
C ILE A 248 -17.58 -13.59 -27.46
N TYR A 249 -17.56 -12.26 -27.47
CA TYR A 249 -18.69 -11.47 -27.97
C TYR A 249 -18.94 -11.74 -29.45
N LEU A 250 -17.91 -11.69 -30.30
CA LEU A 250 -18.04 -12.00 -31.73
C LEU A 250 -18.56 -13.43 -31.94
N GLN A 251 -17.96 -14.42 -31.30
CA GLN A 251 -18.37 -15.82 -31.36
C GLN A 251 -19.84 -16.00 -30.97
N LYS A 252 -20.28 -15.35 -29.89
CA LYS A 252 -21.69 -15.40 -29.46
C LYS A 252 -22.62 -14.81 -30.50
N ASN A 253 -22.23 -13.73 -31.19
CA ASN A 253 -23.05 -13.06 -32.21
C ASN A 253 -23.00 -13.72 -33.59
N THR A 254 -22.06 -14.64 -33.84
CA THR A 254 -21.93 -15.39 -35.09
C THR A 254 -22.26 -16.89 -34.95
N ASP A 255 -22.65 -17.34 -33.75
CA ASP A 255 -23.02 -18.74 -33.49
C ASP A 255 -24.32 -19.12 -34.23
N PRO A 256 -24.28 -20.06 -35.19
CA PRO A 256 -25.46 -20.47 -35.96
C PRO A 256 -26.53 -21.15 -35.10
N ASN A 257 -26.17 -21.65 -33.90
CA ASN A 257 -27.13 -22.28 -32.99
C ASN A 257 -27.91 -21.25 -32.16
N ASN A 258 -27.44 -20.01 -32.10
CA ASN A 258 -28.06 -18.98 -31.30
C ASN A 258 -29.19 -18.28 -32.07
N LYS A 259 -30.39 -18.84 -31.95
CA LYS A 259 -31.61 -18.37 -32.66
C LYS A 259 -32.21 -17.06 -32.14
N LYS A 260 -31.60 -16.45 -31.11
CA LYS A 260 -32.13 -15.24 -30.44
C LYS A 260 -31.41 -13.95 -30.85
N ILE A 261 -30.53 -14.01 -31.85
CA ILE A 261 -29.71 -12.85 -32.23
C ILE A 261 -30.24 -12.25 -33.52
N ASP A 262 -30.43 -10.95 -33.52
CA ASP A 262 -30.64 -10.17 -34.73
C ASP A 262 -29.41 -10.21 -35.65
N PRO A 263 -29.58 -10.09 -36.99
CA PRO A 263 -28.48 -10.11 -37.94
C PRO A 263 -27.30 -9.23 -37.49
N PHE A 264 -26.10 -9.82 -37.47
CA PHE A 264 -24.92 -9.13 -36.93
C PHE A 264 -24.25 -8.22 -37.96
N TYR A 265 -24.15 -8.68 -39.21
CA TYR A 265 -23.48 -7.98 -40.29
C TYR A 265 -24.24 -8.13 -41.61
N LYS A 266 -24.07 -7.17 -42.53
CA LYS A 266 -24.73 -7.16 -43.84
C LYS A 266 -23.69 -7.06 -44.94
N ILE A 267 -23.86 -7.89 -45.97
CA ILE A 267 -23.10 -7.83 -47.22
C ILE A 267 -24.08 -7.57 -48.36
N HIS A 268 -23.71 -6.69 -49.29
CA HIS A 268 -24.47 -6.46 -50.52
C HIS A 268 -23.92 -7.34 -51.63
N MET A 269 -24.80 -8.08 -52.31
CA MET A 269 -24.48 -8.82 -53.52
C MET A 269 -24.97 -7.99 -54.71
N LEU A 270 -24.06 -7.56 -55.56
CA LEU A 270 -24.33 -6.79 -56.77
C LEU A 270 -24.12 -7.68 -57.98
N LEU A 271 -25.15 -7.80 -58.82
CA LEU A 271 -25.07 -8.52 -60.09
C LEU A 271 -24.79 -7.50 -61.20
N GLN A 272 -23.57 -7.52 -61.73
CA GLN A 272 -23.17 -6.75 -62.91
C GLN A 272 -22.93 -7.72 -64.08
N GLN A 273 -21.73 -7.74 -64.67
CA GLN A 273 -21.31 -8.81 -65.59
C GLN A 273 -20.91 -10.08 -64.81
N ASP A 274 -20.40 -9.92 -63.60
CA ASP A 274 -20.11 -10.97 -62.63
C ASP A 274 -20.83 -10.68 -61.28
N ILE A 275 -20.83 -11.66 -60.38
CA ILE A 275 -21.33 -11.51 -59.00
C ILE A 275 -20.25 -10.83 -58.16
N ILE A 276 -20.54 -9.63 -57.66
CA ILE A 276 -19.64 -8.82 -56.83
C ILE A 276 -20.24 -8.69 -55.42
N PHE A 277 -19.42 -8.88 -54.39
CA PHE A 277 -19.81 -8.67 -52.99
C PHE A 277 -19.23 -7.35 -52.46
N GLN A 278 -20.02 -6.60 -51.70
CA GLN A 278 -19.60 -5.39 -51.00
C GLN A 278 -19.95 -5.50 -49.50
N PRO A 279 -18.95 -5.60 -48.60
CA PRO A 279 -17.52 -5.70 -48.90
C PRO A 279 -17.13 -7.01 -49.62
N PRO A 280 -15.95 -7.07 -50.26
CA PRO A 280 -15.44 -8.29 -50.87
C PRO A 280 -15.27 -9.42 -49.85
N LEU A 281 -15.52 -10.66 -50.28
CA LEU A 281 -15.36 -11.86 -49.44
C LEU A 281 -14.00 -12.55 -49.62
N LYS A 282 -13.27 -12.26 -50.70
CA LYS A 282 -11.99 -12.89 -51.02
C LYS A 282 -10.87 -12.21 -50.25
N GLU A 283 -9.97 -12.97 -49.64
CA GLU A 283 -8.84 -12.48 -48.82
C GLU A 283 -7.84 -11.60 -49.59
N GLN A 284 -7.82 -11.68 -50.92
CA GLN A 284 -6.88 -10.96 -51.77
C GLN A 284 -7.23 -9.48 -51.98
N ASP A 285 -8.41 -9.03 -51.55
CA ASP A 285 -8.88 -7.66 -51.71
C ASP A 285 -8.64 -6.84 -50.42
N GLU A 286 -7.98 -5.68 -50.51
CA GLU A 286 -7.59 -4.83 -49.35
C GLU A 286 -8.77 -4.40 -48.44
N GLN A 287 -10.00 -4.42 -48.96
CA GLN A 287 -11.24 -4.10 -48.23
C GLN A 287 -12.04 -5.34 -47.84
N SER A 288 -11.45 -6.53 -47.95
CA SER A 288 -12.17 -7.78 -47.67
C SER A 288 -12.60 -7.86 -46.22
N LEU A 289 -13.76 -8.47 -45.98
CA LEU A 289 -14.26 -8.74 -44.63
C LEU A 289 -13.22 -9.49 -43.79
N LEU A 290 -12.46 -10.39 -44.42
CA LEU A 290 -11.44 -11.19 -43.74
C LEU A 290 -10.22 -10.35 -43.35
N ILE A 291 -9.80 -9.38 -44.15
CA ILE A 291 -8.74 -8.43 -43.76
C ILE A 291 -9.23 -7.48 -42.66
N ILE A 292 -10.49 -7.02 -42.73
CA ILE A 292 -11.11 -6.19 -41.68
C ILE A 292 -11.22 -6.95 -40.35
N LEU A 293 -11.48 -8.27 -40.40
CA LEU A 293 -11.53 -9.15 -39.22
C LEU A 293 -10.14 -9.63 -38.76
N ASN A 294 -9.11 -9.62 -39.62
CA ASN A 294 -7.72 -9.95 -39.27
C ASN A 294 -6.95 -8.78 -38.61
N LEU A 295 -7.56 -7.61 -38.47
CA LEU A 295 -7.02 -6.46 -37.72
C LEU A 295 -7.26 -6.56 -36.20
N PHE A 296 -7.76 -7.69 -35.71
CA PHE A 296 -8.06 -7.99 -34.30
C PHE A 296 -7.03 -8.92 -33.67
#